data_AF-A0A521VVR3-F1
#
_entry.id   AF-A0A521VVR3-F1
#
_cell.length_a   1.000
_cell.length_b   1.000
_cell.length_c   1.000
_cell.angle_alpha   90.00
_cell.angle_beta   90.00
_cell.angle_gamma   90.00
#
_symmetry.space_group_name_H-M   'P 1'
#
loop_
_entity.id
_entity.type
_entity.pdbx_description
1 polymer ?
#
loop_
_entity_poly.entity_id
_entity_poly.type
_entity_poly.pdbx_seq_one_letter_code
_entity_poly.pdbx_strand_id
1 'polypeptide(L)'
;MSAICKTKTCAYRIRSEMMGRLFDLHRLWHAYKSGDESDDLGSLYDYGLCFDYVAPGTFGGQKEGYYRYQLSWGGPSDEFRFFVNPDLSCHRIEYWLMDWFDAAQRVASEADELFLLELWDWLREGLLR
;
A
#
# COMPACT_ATOMS: atom_id res chain seq x y z
N MET A 1 -19.56 -35.05 -3.93
CA MET A 1 -18.77 -34.15 -4.80
C MET A 1 -18.73 -32.81 -4.11
N SER A 2 -17.66 -32.51 -3.37
CA SER A 2 -17.51 -31.22 -2.70
C SER A 2 -17.26 -30.15 -3.78
N ALA A 3 -18.08 -29.11 -3.82
CA ALA A 3 -17.81 -27.96 -4.66
C ALA A 3 -16.51 -27.31 -4.17
N ILE A 4 -15.43 -27.49 -4.93
CA ILE A 4 -14.21 -26.69 -4.74
C ILE A 4 -14.64 -25.26 -5.06
N CYS A 5 -14.93 -24.47 -4.04
CA CYS A 5 -15.02 -23.03 -4.16
C CYS A 5 -13.65 -22.57 -4.67
N LYS A 6 -13.54 -22.27 -5.97
CA LYS A 6 -12.30 -21.74 -6.53
C LYS A 6 -12.05 -20.40 -5.85
N THR A 7 -11.02 -20.33 -5.01
CA THR A 7 -10.56 -19.08 -4.41
C THR A 7 -10.34 -18.06 -5.53
N LYS A 8 -10.91 -16.86 -5.39
CA LYS A 8 -10.72 -15.77 -6.34
C LYS A 8 -9.25 -15.37 -6.36
N THR A 9 -8.67 -15.22 -7.55
CA THR A 9 -7.26 -14.82 -7.73
C THR A 9 -7.02 -13.40 -7.21
N CYS A 10 -5.77 -13.07 -6.89
CA CYS A 10 -5.32 -11.72 -6.58
C CYS A 10 -5.68 -10.76 -7.72
N ALA A 11 -5.49 -11.18 -8.98
CA ALA A 11 -5.86 -10.37 -10.14
C ALA A 11 -7.35 -10.01 -10.19
N TYR A 12 -8.23 -10.92 -9.73
CA TYR A 12 -9.66 -10.63 -9.63
C TYR A 12 -9.98 -9.69 -8.45
N ARG A 13 -9.29 -9.85 -7.32
CA ARG A 13 -9.58 -9.14 -6.06
C ARG A 13 -8.95 -7.76 -5.98
N ILE A 14 -7.82 -7.54 -6.65
CA ILE A 14 -6.91 -6.41 -6.44
C ILE A 14 -7.60 -5.05 -6.43
N ARG A 15 -8.56 -4.83 -7.34
CA ARG A 15 -9.31 -3.57 -7.38
C ARG A 15 -10.11 -3.36 -6.09
N SER A 16 -10.83 -4.38 -5.65
CA SER A 16 -11.67 -4.27 -4.45
C SER A 16 -10.83 -4.06 -3.20
N GLU A 17 -9.72 -4.79 -3.07
CA GLU A 17 -8.82 -4.67 -1.92
C GLU A 17 -8.16 -3.28 -1.89
N MET A 18 -7.61 -2.83 -3.03
CA MET A 18 -7.02 -1.49 -3.13
C MET A 18 -8.02 -0.38 -2.77
N MET A 19 -9.25 -0.46 -3.28
CA MET A 19 -10.29 0.54 -2.95
C MET A 19 -10.66 0.53 -1.46
N GLY A 20 -10.67 -0.64 -0.83
CA GLY A 20 -10.85 -0.74 0.63
C GLY A 20 -9.74 -0.02 1.39
N ARG A 21 -8.48 -0.24 1.01
CA ARG A 21 -7.34 0.45 1.63
C ARG A 21 -7.35 1.95 1.41
N LEU A 22 -7.68 2.40 0.21
CA LEU A 22 -7.83 3.83 -0.07
C LEU A 22 -8.95 4.45 0.78
N PHE A 23 -10.07 3.77 0.95
CA PHE A 23 -11.16 4.24 1.79
C PHE A 23 -10.73 4.39 3.26
N ASP A 24 -10.08 3.37 3.82
CA ASP A 24 -9.54 3.43 5.18
C ASP A 24 -8.54 4.57 5.35
N LEU A 25 -7.57 4.67 4.43
CA LEU A 25 -6.55 5.71 4.46
C LEU A 25 -7.14 7.12 4.35
N HIS A 26 -8.18 7.33 3.53
CA HIS A 26 -8.88 8.60 3.47
C HIS A 26 -9.55 8.96 4.81
N ARG A 27 -10.19 7.99 5.47
CA ARG A 27 -10.80 8.20 6.79
C ARG A 27 -9.75 8.56 7.83
N LEU A 28 -8.65 7.82 7.88
CA LEU A 28 -7.53 8.06 8.78
C LEU A 28 -6.85 9.40 8.51
N TRP A 29 -6.68 9.77 7.24
CA TRP A 29 -6.11 11.07 6.85
C TRP A 29 -6.97 12.23 7.34
N HIS A 30 -8.29 12.13 7.18
CA HIS A 30 -9.23 13.13 7.66
C HIS A 30 -9.18 13.26 9.20
N ALA A 31 -9.19 12.14 9.92
CA ALA A 31 -9.06 12.13 11.38
C ALA A 31 -7.74 12.79 11.82
N TYR A 32 -6.62 12.38 11.22
CA TYR A 32 -5.29 12.94 11.47
C TYR A 32 -5.25 14.47 11.28
N LYS A 33 -5.74 14.98 10.15
CA LYS A 33 -5.78 16.43 9.87
C LYS A 33 -6.68 17.19 10.85
N SER A 34 -7.67 16.53 11.42
CA SER A 34 -8.60 17.10 12.41
C SER A 34 -8.07 17.02 13.85
N GLY A 35 -6.94 16.32 14.06
CA GLY A 35 -6.42 16.04 15.40
C GLY A 35 -7.22 14.98 16.16
N ASP A 36 -7.93 14.11 15.42
CA ASP A 36 -8.79 13.06 15.94
C ASP A 36 -8.26 11.67 15.52
N GLU A 37 -8.88 10.60 16.04
CA GLU A 37 -8.56 9.22 15.71
C GLU A 37 -9.82 8.46 15.24
N SER A 38 -9.63 7.38 14.47
CA SER A 38 -10.77 6.55 14.04
C SER A 38 -11.09 5.51 15.12
N ASP A 39 -12.32 5.48 15.61
CA ASP A 39 -12.76 4.51 16.62
C ASP A 39 -12.50 3.04 16.23
N ASP A 40 -12.61 2.72 14.94
CA ASP A 40 -12.48 1.37 14.38
C ASP A 40 -11.12 1.06 13.76
N LEU A 41 -10.41 2.07 13.25
CA LEU A 41 -9.14 1.91 12.52
C LEU A 41 -7.92 2.38 13.33
N GLY A 42 -8.12 3.09 14.44
CA GLY A 42 -7.07 3.70 15.23
C GLY A 42 -6.49 4.97 14.59
N SER A 43 -5.18 5.16 14.78
CA SER A 43 -4.44 6.31 14.27
C SER A 43 -3.77 6.00 12.91
N LEU A 44 -3.49 7.03 12.13
CA LEU A 44 -2.72 6.88 10.89
C LEU A 44 -1.30 6.34 11.15
N TYR A 45 -0.73 6.63 12.32
CA TYR A 45 0.60 6.15 12.73
C TYR A 45 0.64 4.64 12.96
N ASP A 46 -0.47 4.06 13.43
CA ASP A 46 -0.55 2.64 13.81
C ASP A 46 -1.20 1.75 12.73
N TYR A 47 -1.77 2.35 11.68
CA TYR A 47 -2.49 1.60 10.65
C TYR A 47 -1.59 0.69 9.80
N GLY A 48 -0.37 1.14 9.52
CA GLY A 48 0.60 0.35 8.76
C GLY A 48 1.41 -0.59 9.63
N LEU A 49 1.77 -1.75 9.09
CA LEU A 49 2.64 -2.72 9.77
C LEU A 49 4.11 -2.38 9.64
N CYS A 50 4.50 -1.81 8.50
CA CYS A 50 5.89 -1.47 8.23
C CYS A 50 5.99 -0.39 7.16
N PHE A 51 6.98 0.49 7.30
CA PHE A 51 7.41 1.42 6.28
C PHE A 51 8.93 1.35 6.11
N ASP A 52 9.41 0.75 5.02
CA ASP A 52 10.84 0.46 4.83
C ASP A 52 11.28 0.60 3.38
N TYR A 53 12.57 0.90 3.15
CA TYR A 53 13.15 0.94 1.82
C TYR A 53 13.61 -0.45 1.35
N VAL A 54 13.17 -0.85 0.16
CA VAL A 54 13.59 -2.06 -0.53
C VAL A 54 14.53 -1.70 -1.67
N ALA A 55 15.78 -2.14 -1.56
CA ALA A 55 16.82 -1.85 -2.54
C ALA A 55 16.57 -2.56 -3.90
N PRO A 56 17.09 -2.02 -5.02
CA PRO A 56 17.07 -2.72 -6.30
C PRO A 56 17.71 -4.12 -6.20
N GLY A 57 17.09 -5.11 -6.84
CA GLY A 57 17.61 -6.48 -6.86
C GLY A 57 17.43 -7.27 -5.56
N THR A 58 16.70 -6.74 -4.56
CA THR A 58 16.35 -7.52 -3.36
C THR A 58 15.50 -8.74 -3.72
N PHE A 59 14.54 -8.58 -4.62
CA PHE A 59 13.73 -9.69 -5.14
C PHE A 59 14.05 -9.98 -6.62
N GLY A 60 13.84 -11.23 -7.03
CA GLY A 60 14.04 -11.65 -8.42
C GLY A 60 13.19 -10.83 -9.39
N GLY A 61 13.83 -10.22 -10.39
CA GLY A 61 13.14 -9.39 -11.40
C GLY A 61 12.82 -7.95 -10.98
N GLN A 62 13.12 -7.57 -9.73
CA GLN A 62 12.95 -6.21 -9.22
C GLN A 62 14.15 -5.34 -9.62
N LYS A 63 14.04 -4.57 -10.70
CA LYS A 63 15.13 -3.71 -11.20
C LYS A 63 15.28 -2.37 -10.46
N GLU A 64 14.21 -1.92 -9.83
CA GLU A 64 14.11 -0.60 -9.21
C GLU A 64 13.82 -0.72 -7.72
N GLY A 65 14.38 0.16 -6.90
CA GLY A 65 14.09 0.23 -5.47
C GLY A 65 12.82 1.02 -5.21
N TYR A 66 12.19 0.77 -4.06
CA TYR A 66 10.96 1.46 -3.66
C TYR A 66 10.85 1.50 -2.14
N TYR A 67 10.08 2.46 -1.63
CA TYR A 67 9.61 2.42 -0.25
C TYR A 67 8.34 1.59 -0.19
N ARG A 68 8.31 0.61 0.72
CA ARG A 68 7.19 -0.27 0.96
C ARG A 68 6.41 0.24 2.16
N TYR A 69 5.12 0.49 1.97
CA TYR A 69 4.16 0.66 3.05
C TYR A 69 3.29 -0.59 3.14
N GLN A 70 3.60 -1.46 4.09
CA GLN A 70 2.96 -2.75 4.27
C GLN A 70 1.74 -2.62 5.18
N LEU A 71 0.58 -3.11 4.73
CA LEU A 71 -0.69 -2.97 5.44
C LEU A 71 -1.17 -4.30 6.04
N SER A 72 -0.84 -5.42 5.40
CA SER A 72 -1.10 -6.75 5.94
C SER A 72 0.01 -7.75 5.58
N TRP A 73 -0.03 -8.91 6.21
CA TRP A 73 0.93 -9.99 6.00
C TRP A 73 0.21 -11.35 6.03
N GLY A 74 0.81 -12.35 5.37
CA GLY A 74 0.20 -13.67 5.18
C GLY A 74 -0.43 -13.85 3.81
N GLY A 75 -1.37 -14.79 3.71
CA GLY A 75 -2.16 -15.03 2.49
C GLY A 75 -3.64 -14.77 2.77
N PRO A 76 -4.15 -13.56 2.50
CA PRO A 76 -3.55 -12.48 1.71
C PRO A 76 -2.63 -11.51 2.49
N SER A 77 -1.70 -10.88 1.78
CA SER A 77 -0.91 -9.71 2.19
C SER A 77 -1.04 -8.59 1.17
N ASP A 78 -0.91 -7.34 1.62
CA ASP A 78 -1.01 -6.16 0.77
C ASP A 78 -0.08 -5.02 1.20
N GLU A 79 0.33 -4.23 0.20
CA GLU A 79 1.24 -3.11 0.38
C GLU A 79 1.12 -2.08 -0.74
N PHE A 80 1.43 -0.82 -0.42
CA PHE A 80 1.74 0.21 -1.41
C PHE A 80 3.26 0.31 -1.58
N ARG A 81 3.69 0.47 -2.83
CA ARG A 81 5.10 0.66 -3.21
C ARG A 81 5.27 2.01 -3.86
N PHE A 82 6.10 2.85 -3.26
CA PHE A 82 6.44 4.18 -3.74
C PHE A 82 7.81 4.14 -4.42
N PHE A 83 7.82 4.23 -5.75
CA PHE A 83 9.04 4.32 -6.54
C PHE A 83 9.47 5.78 -6.62
N VAL A 84 10.72 6.03 -6.25
CA VAL A 84 11.23 7.40 -6.05
C VAL A 84 12.53 7.62 -6.78
N ASN A 85 12.73 8.86 -7.23
CA ASN A 85 14.00 9.33 -7.77
C ASN A 85 15.02 9.58 -6.63
N PRO A 86 16.31 9.82 -6.95
CA PRO A 86 17.33 10.11 -5.94
C PRO A 86 17.04 11.33 -5.05
N ASP A 87 16.19 12.26 -5.50
CA ASP A 87 15.73 13.43 -4.74
C ASP A 87 14.47 13.15 -3.89
N LEU A 88 14.06 11.89 -3.79
CA LEU A 88 12.85 11.41 -3.10
C LEU A 88 11.52 11.89 -3.72
N SER A 89 11.54 12.42 -4.94
CA SER A 89 10.30 12.63 -5.70
C SER A 89 9.72 11.27 -6.12
N CYS A 90 8.47 11.00 -5.75
CA CYS A 90 7.78 9.77 -6.14
C CYS A 90 7.20 9.92 -7.54
N HIS A 91 7.53 8.99 -8.44
CA HIS A 91 7.12 9.04 -9.85
C HIS A 91 6.20 7.87 -10.26
N ARG A 92 6.02 6.88 -9.37
CA ARG A 92 5.11 5.76 -9.59
C ARG A 92 4.70 5.16 -8.24
N ILE A 93 3.41 4.87 -8.11
CA ILE A 93 2.85 4.20 -6.95
C ILE A 93 2.13 2.95 -7.41
N GLU A 94 2.45 1.81 -6.81
CA GLU A 94 1.80 0.54 -7.10
C GLU A 94 1.18 -0.04 -5.84
N TYR A 95 -0.03 -0.58 -5.96
CA TYR A 95 -0.63 -1.44 -4.97
C TYR A 95 -0.37 -2.90 -5.32
N TRP A 96 0.13 -3.66 -4.37
CA TRP A 96 0.41 -5.09 -4.53
C TRP A 96 -0.49 -5.89 -3.61
N LEU A 97 -1.16 -6.90 -4.18
CA LEU A 97 -1.92 -7.90 -3.45
C LEU A 97 -1.27 -9.25 -3.70
N MET A 98 -0.86 -9.92 -2.64
CA MET A 98 -0.12 -11.18 -2.68
C MET A 98 -0.82 -12.21 -1.81
N ASP A 99 -0.77 -13.46 -2.24
CA ASP A 99 -1.21 -14.63 -1.52
C ASP A 99 -0.15 -15.72 -1.74
N TRP A 100 -0.22 -16.82 -0.99
CA TRP A 100 0.86 -17.83 -0.90
C TRP A 100 1.43 -18.29 -2.26
N PHE A 101 0.61 -18.30 -3.31
CA PHE A 101 0.98 -18.72 -4.66
C PHE A 101 0.40 -17.81 -5.77
N ASP A 102 -0.08 -16.61 -5.44
CA ASP A 102 -0.69 -15.69 -6.40
C ASP A 102 -0.33 -14.25 -6.05
N ALA A 103 -0.14 -13.41 -7.06
CA ALA A 103 0.11 -12.00 -6.86
C ALA A 103 -0.47 -11.20 -8.01
N ALA A 104 -0.96 -10.01 -7.69
CA ALA A 104 -1.32 -9.01 -8.67
C ALA A 104 -0.81 -7.66 -8.20
N GLN A 105 -0.52 -6.79 -9.17
CA GLN A 105 -0.22 -5.40 -8.91
C GLN A 105 -1.12 -4.49 -9.73
N ARG A 106 -1.33 -3.29 -9.22
CA ARG A 106 -2.05 -2.23 -9.91
C ARG A 106 -1.34 -0.91 -9.67
N VAL A 107 -0.97 -0.23 -10.76
CA VAL A 107 -0.50 1.16 -10.71
C VAL A 107 -1.66 2.06 -10.25
N ALA A 108 -1.39 3.00 -9.35
CA ALA A 108 -2.35 4.00 -8.92
C ALA A 108 -2.90 4.77 -10.12
N SER A 109 -4.20 5.07 -10.10
CA SER A 109 -4.80 5.94 -11.11
C SER A 109 -4.50 7.41 -10.79
N GLU A 110 -4.59 8.31 -11.77
CA GLU A 110 -4.42 9.76 -11.53
C GLU A 110 -5.31 10.29 -10.40
N ALA A 111 -6.51 9.72 -10.22
CA ALA A 111 -7.44 10.11 -9.16
C ALA A 111 -6.94 9.70 -7.76
N ASP A 112 -6.29 8.55 -7.63
CA ASP A 112 -5.79 8.04 -6.36
C ASP A 112 -4.36 8.56 -6.07
N GLU A 113 -3.59 8.79 -7.13
CA GLU A 113 -2.17 9.17 -7.08
C GLU A 113 -1.95 10.48 -6.32
N LEU A 114 -2.79 11.49 -6.53
CA LEU A 114 -2.67 12.77 -5.81
C LEU A 114 -2.74 12.59 -4.28
N PHE A 115 -3.69 11.78 -3.80
CA PHE A 115 -3.80 11.50 -2.38
C PHE A 115 -2.64 10.64 -1.88
N LEU A 116 -2.25 9.62 -2.63
CA LEU A 116 -1.13 8.75 -2.26
C LEU A 116 0.22 9.51 -2.25
N LEU A 117 0.38 10.52 -3.08
CA LEU A 117 1.53 11.43 -3.04
C LEU A 117 1.53 12.31 -1.78
N GLU A 118 0.37 12.82 -1.35
CA GLU A 118 0.25 13.53 -0.07
C GLU A 118 0.59 12.60 1.12
N LEU A 119 0.11 11.35 1.07
CA LEU A 119 0.46 10.33 2.06
C LEU A 119 1.96 10.00 2.05
N TRP A 120 2.57 9.89 0.86
CA TRP A 120 4.02 9.70 0.71
C TRP A 120 4.81 10.83 1.37
N ASP A 121 4.41 12.08 1.14
CA ASP A 121 5.05 13.25 1.74
C ASP A 121 5.02 13.17 3.27
N TRP A 122 3.89 12.79 3.84
CA TRP A 122 3.77 12.60 5.29
C TRP A 122 4.63 11.43 5.81
N LEU A 123 4.62 10.29 5.13
CA LEU A 123 5.42 9.12 5.49
C LEU A 123 6.92 9.43 5.47
N ARG A 124 7.41 10.11 4.43
CA ARG A 124 8.85 10.47 4.32
C ARG A 124 9.27 11.51 5.34
N GLU A 125 8.41 12.47 5.69
CA GLU A 125 8.70 13.43 6.76
C GLU A 125 8.89 12.72 8.10
N GLY A 126 8.14 11.64 8.36
CA GLY A 126 8.33 10.79 9.52
C GLY A 126 9.71 10.13 9.60
N LEU A 127 10.33 9.81 8.45
CA LEU A 127 11.69 9.23 8.41
C LEU A 127 12.80 10.24 8.72
N LEU A 128 12.54 11.54 8.56
CA LEU A 128 13.52 12.62 8.71
C LEU A 128 13.53 13.24 10.11
N ARG A 129 12.69 12.74 11.03
CA ARG A 129 12.62 13.16 12.44
C ARG A 129 13.50 12.26 13.30
#